data_AF-A0A8J6TJM6-F1
#
_entry.id   AF-A0A8J6TJM6-F1
#
_cell.length_a   1.000
_cell.length_b   1.000
_cell.length_c   1.000
_cell.angle_alpha   90.00
_cell.angle_beta   90.00
_cell.angle_gamma   90.00
#
_symmetry.space_group_name_H-M   'P 1'
#
loop_
_entity.id
_entity.type
_entity.pdbx_description
1 polymer ?
#
loop_
_entity_poly.entity_id
_entity_poly.type
_entity_poly.pdbx_seq_one_letter_code
_entity_poly.pdbx_strand_id
1 'polypeptide(L)'
;MPHEHLSPPRPQWPYEVLGLTEREQISGRIKQERFDEILNAGDTVIHMIKPSSNHYGEFLFVTISRFGDQGRVYATFYGLGFHEYRERWITDEWFWYQAMGNPDLQREQIPKDEAQAKIQGHREENWPDVRLDTQTERGRLFEMLANLTDDDGALAEMEDMDQLMIWLANDDFEE
;
A
#
# COMPACT_ATOMS: atom_id res chain seq x y z
N MET A 1 -25.64 21.65 41.75
CA MET A 1 -24.46 21.33 40.94
C MET A 1 -24.93 20.41 39.82
N PRO A 2 -25.01 20.87 38.56
CA PRO A 2 -25.32 19.97 37.46
C PRO A 2 -24.07 19.13 37.19
N HIS A 3 -24.22 17.81 37.20
CA HIS A 3 -23.16 16.91 36.77
C HIS A 3 -22.98 17.09 35.26
N GLU A 4 -21.86 17.70 34.85
CA GLU A 4 -21.42 17.68 33.47
C GLU A 4 -21.22 16.21 33.08
N HIS A 5 -22.17 15.69 32.30
CA HIS A 5 -22.04 14.41 31.66
C HIS A 5 -20.97 14.58 30.57
N LEU A 6 -19.72 14.28 30.90
CA LEU A 6 -18.66 14.13 29.89
C LEU A 6 -19.15 13.07 28.91
N SER A 7 -19.39 13.48 27.66
CA SER A 7 -19.67 12.53 26.59
C SER A 7 -18.50 11.54 26.53
N PRO A 8 -18.76 10.23 26.34
CA PRO A 8 -17.68 9.28 26.17
C PRO A 8 -16.79 9.72 25.00
N PRO A 9 -15.47 9.53 25.09
CA PRO A 9 -14.57 9.84 24.00
C PRO A 9 -15.03 9.11 22.74
N ARG A 10 -14.89 9.77 21.58
CA ARG A 10 -15.26 9.14 20.32
C ARG A 10 -14.47 7.84 20.14
N PRO A 11 -15.07 6.78 19.59
CA PRO A 11 -14.32 5.61 19.17
C PRO A 11 -13.21 6.03 18.20
N GLN A 12 -12.01 5.49 18.38
CA GLN A 12 -10.91 5.70 17.44
C GLN A 12 -11.20 5.00 16.12
N TRP A 13 -10.89 5.67 15.01
CA TRP A 13 -10.96 5.03 13.70
C TRP A 13 -9.81 4.03 13.51
N PRO A 14 -9.98 2.97 12.70
CA PRO A 14 -8.93 1.96 12.50
C PRO A 14 -7.57 2.54 12.09
N TYR A 15 -7.56 3.56 11.21
CA TYR A 15 -6.32 4.21 10.79
C TYR A 15 -5.63 4.98 11.93
N GLU A 16 -6.40 5.56 12.87
CA GLU A 16 -5.85 6.25 14.04
C GLU A 16 -5.18 5.26 14.99
N VAL A 17 -5.80 4.09 15.18
CA VAL A 17 -5.22 2.99 15.97
C VAL A 17 -3.90 2.52 15.36
N LEU A 18 -3.79 2.49 14.04
CA LEU A 18 -2.57 2.17 13.30
C LEU A 18 -1.52 3.29 13.32
N GLY A 19 -1.84 4.44 13.93
CA GLY A 19 -0.98 5.62 13.99
C GLY A 19 -0.91 6.38 12.67
N LEU A 20 -1.85 6.18 11.75
CA LEU A 20 -1.95 6.88 10.48
C LEU A 20 -2.78 8.16 10.64
N THR A 21 -2.55 9.13 9.76
CA THR A 21 -3.30 10.37 9.67
C THR A 21 -4.47 10.23 8.69
N GLU A 22 -5.44 11.14 8.79
CA GLU A 22 -6.55 11.19 7.83
C GLU A 22 -6.06 11.35 6.38
N ARG A 23 -4.97 12.11 6.16
CA ARG A 23 -4.37 12.26 4.82
C ARG A 23 -3.79 10.93 4.31
N GLU A 24 -3.16 10.14 5.17
CA GLU A 24 -2.58 8.83 4.82
C GLU A 24 -3.69 7.79 4.60
N GLN A 25 -4.83 7.94 5.27
CA GLN A 25 -6.05 7.17 4.99
C GLN A 25 -6.67 7.51 3.63
N ILE A 26 -6.78 8.79 3.30
CA ILE A 26 -7.36 9.22 2.02
C ILE A 26 -6.45 8.83 0.86
N SER A 27 -5.14 9.01 1.02
CA SER A 27 -4.18 8.75 -0.05
C SER A 27 -3.76 7.28 -0.18
N GLY A 28 -4.08 6.43 0.81
CA GLY A 28 -3.72 5.01 0.80
C GLY A 28 -2.22 4.73 0.79
N ARG A 29 -1.38 5.74 1.08
CA ARG A 29 0.08 5.67 0.94
C ARG A 29 0.83 6.42 2.02
N ILE A 30 2.04 5.96 2.30
CA ILE A 30 3.00 6.60 3.19
C ILE A 30 4.40 6.52 2.61
N LYS A 31 5.31 7.39 3.06
CA LYS A 31 6.72 7.31 2.70
C LYS A 31 7.45 6.22 3.49
N GLN A 32 8.60 5.81 3.00
CA GLN A 32 9.50 4.86 3.67
C GLN A 32 9.81 5.27 5.12
N GLU A 33 10.15 6.53 5.37
CA GLU A 33 10.49 6.97 6.73
C GLU A 33 9.30 6.82 7.67
N ARG A 34 8.10 7.11 7.16
CA ARG A 34 6.86 6.98 7.91
C ARG A 34 6.49 5.52 8.17
N PHE A 35 6.75 4.64 7.21
CA PHE A 35 6.61 3.20 7.39
C PHE A 35 7.56 2.68 8.48
N ASP A 36 8.81 3.13 8.48
CA ASP A 36 9.79 2.76 9.51
C ASP A 36 9.37 3.26 10.91
N GLU A 37 8.82 4.47 11.02
CA GLU A 37 8.24 4.96 12.28
C GLU A 37 7.11 4.05 12.78
N ILE A 38 6.22 3.62 11.88
CA ILE A 38 5.09 2.75 12.22
C ILE A 38 5.60 1.39 12.69
N LEU A 39 6.53 0.76 11.97
CA LEU A 39 7.10 -0.53 12.35
C LEU A 39 7.82 -0.49 13.71
N ASN A 40 8.51 0.62 13.99
CA ASN A 40 9.31 0.74 15.21
C ASN A 40 8.50 1.18 16.44
N ALA A 41 7.26 1.66 16.27
CA ALA A 41 6.40 2.05 17.39
C ALA A 41 6.19 0.89 18.38
N GLY A 42 6.27 1.18 19.68
CA GLY A 42 6.33 0.16 20.75
C GLY A 42 5.10 -0.75 20.83
N ASP A 43 3.97 -0.29 20.33
CA ASP A 43 2.66 -0.97 20.29
C ASP A 43 2.42 -1.76 19.00
N THR A 44 3.36 -1.72 18.06
CA THR A 44 3.26 -2.41 16.77
C THR A 44 3.78 -3.84 16.86
N VAL A 45 2.95 -4.78 16.43
CA VAL A 45 3.29 -6.20 16.29
C VAL A 45 3.37 -6.53 14.80
N ILE A 46 4.50 -7.08 14.36
CA ILE A 46 4.73 -7.49 12.98
C ILE A 46 4.40 -8.98 12.88
N HIS A 47 3.51 -9.34 11.95
CA HIS A 47 3.00 -10.71 11.82
C HIS A 47 3.60 -11.44 10.64
N MET A 48 3.74 -10.75 9.50
CA MET A 48 4.18 -11.36 8.27
C MET A 48 5.03 -10.39 7.47
N ILE A 49 6.11 -10.89 6.88
CA ILE A 49 6.90 -10.23 5.85
C ILE A 49 7.12 -11.25 4.74
N LYS A 50 6.58 -10.99 3.55
CA LYS A 50 6.61 -11.94 2.45
C LYS A 50 6.66 -11.23 1.08
N PRO A 51 7.61 -11.57 0.21
CA PRO A 51 7.53 -11.24 -1.21
C PRO A 51 6.35 -11.99 -1.86
N SER A 52 5.52 -11.27 -2.61
CA SER A 52 4.42 -11.86 -3.37
C SER A 52 4.15 -11.04 -4.61
N SER A 53 3.55 -11.68 -5.60
CA SER A 53 3.05 -11.01 -6.80
C SER A 53 1.53 -11.02 -6.85
N ASN A 54 0.97 -10.04 -7.55
CA ASN A 54 -0.42 -9.98 -7.97
C ASN A 54 -0.47 -9.49 -9.43
N HIS A 55 -1.64 -9.13 -9.95
CA HIS A 55 -1.78 -8.64 -11.31
C HIS A 55 -1.18 -7.23 -11.53
N TYR A 56 -0.91 -6.48 -10.46
CA TYR A 56 -0.26 -5.16 -10.52
C TYR A 56 1.28 -5.25 -10.53
N GLY A 57 1.86 -6.34 -10.05
CA GLY A 57 3.31 -6.55 -10.04
C GLY A 57 3.81 -7.37 -8.87
N GLU A 58 5.07 -7.18 -8.52
CA GLU A 58 5.76 -7.88 -7.45
C GLU A 58 6.07 -6.93 -6.31
N PHE A 59 5.76 -7.31 -5.06
CA PHE A 59 5.93 -6.45 -3.90
C PHE A 59 6.35 -7.23 -2.66
N LEU A 60 6.95 -6.53 -1.71
CA LEU A 60 7.11 -7.00 -0.34
C LEU A 60 5.87 -6.63 0.47
N PHE A 61 5.15 -7.64 0.98
CA PHE A 61 4.00 -7.44 1.84
C PHE A 61 4.41 -7.54 3.30
N VAL A 62 4.01 -6.56 4.10
CA VAL A 62 4.27 -6.48 5.54
C VAL A 62 2.96 -6.30 6.30
N THR A 63 2.54 -7.32 7.04
CA THR A 63 1.32 -7.26 7.86
C THR A 63 1.68 -6.95 9.30
N ILE A 64 1.03 -5.94 9.85
CA ILE A 64 1.17 -5.52 11.24
C ILE A 64 -0.18 -5.47 11.95
N SER A 65 -0.13 -5.29 13.26
CA SER A 65 -1.29 -4.84 14.02
C SER A 65 -0.92 -3.97 15.20
N ARG A 66 -1.94 -3.26 15.70
CA ARG A 66 -1.92 -2.53 16.97
C ARG A 66 -3.20 -2.80 17.76
N PHE A 67 -3.12 -2.64 19.08
CA PHE A 67 -4.29 -2.72 19.93
C PHE A 67 -4.96 -1.34 20.04
N GLY A 68 -6.25 -1.29 19.74
CA GLY A 68 -7.12 -0.15 20.03
C GLY A 68 -8.22 -0.51 21.03
N ASP A 69 -9.10 0.45 21.32
CA ASP A 69 -10.17 0.30 22.32
C ASP A 69 -11.16 -0.84 22.02
N GLN A 70 -11.35 -1.15 20.73
CA GLN A 70 -12.27 -2.18 20.24
C GLN A 70 -11.57 -3.50 19.90
N GLY A 71 -10.30 -3.63 20.25
CA GLY A 71 -9.48 -4.80 19.96
C GLY A 71 -8.37 -4.51 18.96
N ARG A 72 -7.86 -5.57 18.35
CA ARG A 72 -6.68 -5.49 17.49
C ARG A 72 -7.06 -5.09 16.07
N VAL A 73 -6.41 -4.07 15.55
CA VAL A 73 -6.57 -3.59 14.17
C VAL A 73 -5.36 -4.05 13.37
N TYR A 74 -5.60 -4.65 12.20
CA TYR A 74 -4.57 -5.16 11.32
C TYR A 74 -4.47 -4.29 10.06
N ALA A 75 -3.26 -4.17 9.54
CA ALA A 75 -3.00 -3.57 8.24
C ALA A 75 -1.91 -4.34 7.51
N THR A 76 -2.02 -4.35 6.19
CA THR A 76 -0.96 -4.83 5.32
C THR A 76 -0.43 -3.67 4.51
N PHE A 77 0.89 -3.51 4.55
CA PHE A 77 1.64 -2.58 3.72
C PHE A 77 2.27 -3.35 2.57
N TYR A 78 2.36 -2.74 1.40
CA TYR A 78 3.09 -3.28 0.27
C TYR A 78 3.89 -2.20 -0.45
N GLY A 79 5.08 -2.58 -0.92
CA GLY A 79 6.06 -1.71 -1.54
C GLY A 79 7.34 -2.49 -1.86
N LEU A 80 8.46 -1.78 -2.07
CA LEU A 80 9.78 -2.38 -2.35
C LEU A 80 9.77 -3.40 -3.50
N GLY A 81 9.11 -3.07 -4.60
CA GLY A 81 8.97 -3.98 -5.73
C GLY A 81 8.56 -3.30 -7.02
N PHE A 82 8.45 -4.06 -8.10
CA PHE A 82 8.15 -3.54 -9.43
C PHE A 82 6.65 -3.53 -9.70
N HIS A 83 6.13 -2.38 -10.13
CA HIS A 83 4.73 -2.24 -10.51
C HIS A 83 4.62 -2.22 -12.05
N GLU A 84 3.89 -3.20 -12.60
CA GLU A 84 3.80 -3.47 -14.04
C GLU A 84 3.15 -2.31 -14.80
N TYR A 85 1.99 -1.82 -14.34
CA TYR A 85 1.30 -0.74 -15.05
C TYR A 85 1.93 0.64 -14.87
N ARG A 86 2.55 0.92 -13.72
CA ARG A 86 3.35 2.14 -13.52
C ARG A 86 4.72 2.04 -14.19
N GLU A 87 5.10 0.83 -14.59
CA GLU A 87 6.38 0.46 -15.22
C GLU A 87 7.59 0.98 -14.45
N ARG A 88 7.53 0.95 -13.12
CA ARG A 88 8.62 1.43 -12.26
C ARG A 88 8.73 0.66 -10.96
N TRP A 89 9.92 0.74 -10.38
CA TRP A 89 10.19 0.30 -9.03
C TRP A 89 9.58 1.27 -8.01
N ILE A 90 8.91 0.70 -7.01
CA ILE A 90 8.40 1.37 -5.82
C ILE A 90 9.42 1.19 -4.71
N THR A 91 10.18 2.22 -4.36
CA THR A 91 11.32 2.08 -3.41
C THR A 91 11.23 2.95 -2.17
N ASP A 92 10.45 4.03 -2.22
CA ASP A 92 10.39 5.10 -1.22
C ASP A 92 8.97 5.34 -0.70
N GLU A 93 7.99 4.62 -1.21
CA GLU A 93 6.60 4.66 -0.76
C GLU A 93 6.06 3.27 -0.47
N TRP A 94 5.06 3.24 0.41
CA TRP A 94 4.32 2.06 0.80
C TRP A 94 2.84 2.35 0.69
N PHE A 95 2.15 1.45 0.02
CA PHE A 95 0.70 1.45 -0.05
C PHE A 95 0.17 0.58 1.08
N TRP A 96 -1.07 0.81 1.51
CA TRP A 96 -1.62 0.05 2.61
C TRP A 96 -3.13 -0.12 2.52
N TYR A 97 -3.62 -1.19 3.15
CA TYR A 97 -5.03 -1.42 3.37
C TYR A 97 -5.28 -2.07 4.73
N GLN A 98 -6.47 -1.83 5.27
CA GLN A 98 -6.90 -2.50 6.50
C GLN A 98 -7.12 -3.99 6.20
N ALA A 99 -6.48 -4.86 6.98
CA ALA A 99 -6.60 -6.30 6.84
C ALA A 99 -7.62 -6.86 7.85
N MET A 100 -8.27 -7.97 7.49
CA MET A 100 -9.05 -8.73 8.47
C MET A 100 -8.11 -9.61 9.30
N GLY A 101 -8.33 -9.66 10.61
CA GLY A 101 -7.59 -10.57 11.48
C GLY A 101 -7.95 -12.02 11.17
N ASN A 102 -6.95 -12.84 10.81
CA ASN A 102 -7.07 -14.30 10.75
C ASN A 102 -6.34 -14.92 11.96
N PRO A 103 -6.89 -16.00 12.59
CA PRO A 103 -6.18 -16.83 13.57
C PRO A 103 -4.70 -17.13 13.27
N ASP A 104 -4.30 -17.31 12.02
CA ASP A 104 -2.90 -17.60 11.67
C ASP A 104 -2.00 -16.39 11.94
N LEU A 105 -2.44 -15.18 11.57
CA LEU A 105 -1.72 -13.94 11.86
C LEU A 105 -1.57 -13.70 13.36
N GLN A 106 -2.53 -14.15 14.19
CA GLN A 106 -2.44 -13.96 15.64
C GLN A 106 -1.29 -14.73 16.30
N ARG A 107 -0.84 -15.83 15.68
CA ARG A 107 0.19 -16.71 16.24
C ARG A 107 1.60 -16.27 15.88
N GLU A 108 1.75 -15.64 14.72
CA GLU A 108 3.05 -15.23 14.20
C GLU A 108 3.41 -13.84 14.72
N GLN A 109 4.60 -13.71 15.29
CA GLN A 109 5.19 -12.44 15.70
C GLN A 109 6.66 -12.44 15.28
N ILE A 110 7.00 -11.52 14.39
CA ILE A 110 8.35 -11.32 13.90
C ILE A 110 9.00 -10.24 14.78
N PRO A 111 10.14 -10.53 15.44
CA PRO A 111 10.93 -9.53 16.14
C PRO A 111 11.30 -8.35 15.23
N LYS A 112 11.38 -7.14 15.80
CA LYS A 112 11.61 -5.92 15.00
C LYS A 112 12.96 -5.90 14.29
N ASP A 113 13.99 -6.40 14.95
CA ASP A 113 15.33 -6.58 14.38
C ASP A 113 15.33 -7.58 13.23
N GLU A 114 14.64 -8.71 13.38
CA GLU A 114 14.45 -9.68 12.31
C GLU A 114 13.66 -9.08 11.13
N ALA A 115 12.60 -8.32 11.43
CA ALA A 115 11.78 -7.66 10.43
C ALA A 115 12.59 -6.65 9.61
N GLN A 116 13.37 -5.80 10.28
CA GLN A 116 14.27 -4.85 9.63
C GLN A 116 15.30 -5.56 8.75
N ALA A 117 15.89 -6.67 9.23
CA ALA A 117 16.84 -7.45 8.44
C ALA A 117 16.20 -8.04 7.18
N LYS A 118 14.97 -8.56 7.27
CA LYS A 118 14.21 -9.09 6.11
C LYS A 118 13.90 -8.00 5.09
N ILE A 119 13.42 -6.84 5.55
CA ILE A 119 13.10 -5.70 4.67
C ILE A 119 14.37 -5.17 3.98
N GLN A 120 15.46 -5.03 4.73
CA GLN A 120 16.74 -4.58 4.19
C GLN A 120 17.33 -5.59 3.20
N GLY A 121 17.29 -6.89 3.52
CA GLY A 121 17.74 -7.95 2.61
C GLY A 121 17.00 -7.90 1.27
N HIS A 122 15.67 -7.75 1.30
CA HIS A 122 14.88 -7.63 0.07
C HIS A 122 15.24 -6.39 -0.76
N ARG A 123 15.49 -5.26 -0.09
CA ARG A 123 15.93 -4.03 -0.77
C ARG A 123 17.28 -4.24 -1.48
N GLU A 124 18.22 -4.91 -0.83
CA GLU A 124 19.55 -5.17 -1.39
C GLU A 124 19.50 -6.15 -2.57
N GLU A 125 18.64 -7.16 -2.49
CA GLU A 125 18.38 -8.12 -3.57
C GLU A 125 17.86 -7.42 -4.83
N ASN A 126 16.90 -6.50 -4.69
CA ASN A 126 16.28 -5.79 -5.82
C ASN A 126 17.07 -4.55 -6.29
N TRP A 127 18.09 -4.12 -5.54
CA TRP A 127 18.85 -2.89 -5.81
C TRP A 127 19.47 -2.81 -7.22
N PRO A 128 19.98 -3.89 -7.83
CA PRO A 128 20.50 -3.84 -9.19
C PRO A 128 19.45 -3.39 -10.22
N ASP A 129 18.21 -3.85 -10.08
CA ASP A 129 17.14 -3.62 -11.05
C ASP A 129 16.48 -2.25 -10.87
N VAL A 130 16.43 -1.75 -9.63
CA VAL A 130 15.95 -0.40 -9.28
C VAL A 130 16.66 0.73 -10.05
N ARG A 131 17.90 0.51 -10.50
CA ARG A 131 18.70 1.52 -11.20
C ARG A 131 18.29 1.73 -12.66
N LEU A 132 17.39 0.91 -13.19
CA LEU A 132 16.88 1.03 -14.55
C LEU A 132 15.69 1.99 -14.54
N ASP A 133 15.78 3.08 -15.30
CA ASP A 133 14.61 3.91 -15.62
C ASP A 133 13.77 3.17 -16.67
N THR A 134 12.72 2.51 -16.21
CA THR A 134 11.85 1.66 -17.02
C THR A 134 10.54 2.35 -17.40
N GLN A 135 10.25 3.52 -16.83
CA GLN A 135 8.91 4.10 -16.92
C GLN A 135 8.69 4.77 -18.28
N THR A 136 7.75 4.23 -19.07
CA THR A 136 7.35 4.86 -20.33
C THR A 136 6.32 5.97 -20.12
N GLU A 137 5.93 6.65 -21.20
CA GLU A 137 4.82 7.62 -21.16
C GLU A 137 3.48 6.96 -20.77
N ARG A 138 3.27 5.69 -21.18
CA ARG A 138 2.08 4.92 -20.77
C ARG A 138 2.09 4.69 -19.26
N GLY A 139 3.23 4.28 -18.70
CA GLY A 139 3.40 4.12 -17.26
C GLY A 139 3.19 5.41 -16.46
N ARG A 140 3.67 6.56 -16.97
CA ARG A 140 3.42 7.89 -16.37
C ARG A 140 1.95 8.27 -16.40
N LEU A 141 1.27 8.01 -17.52
CA LEU A 141 -0.17 8.27 -17.64
C LEU A 141 -0.96 7.44 -16.64
N PHE A 142 -0.68 6.13 -16.57
CA PHE A 142 -1.30 5.24 -15.58
C PHE A 142 -1.08 5.76 -14.16
N GLU A 143 0.16 6.11 -13.80
CA GLU A 143 0.47 6.65 -12.48
C GLU A 143 -0.29 7.95 -12.19
N MET A 144 -0.44 8.82 -13.18
CA MET A 144 -1.22 10.05 -13.02
C MET A 144 -2.69 9.74 -12.76
N LEU A 145 -3.30 8.82 -13.52
CA LEU A 145 -4.68 8.37 -13.30
C LEU A 145 -4.87 7.72 -11.92
N ALA A 146 -3.96 6.82 -11.53
CA ALA A 146 -4.01 6.12 -10.25
C ALA A 146 -3.86 7.07 -9.05
N ASN A 147 -3.19 8.21 -9.24
CA ASN A 147 -3.12 9.26 -8.23
C ASN A 147 -4.44 10.03 -8.05
N LEU A 148 -5.31 10.05 -9.08
CA LEU A 148 -6.64 10.68 -9.02
C LEU A 148 -7.74 9.72 -8.56
N THR A 149 -7.62 8.44 -8.88
CA THR A 149 -8.60 7.39 -8.55
C THR A 149 -7.98 6.38 -7.57
N ASP A 150 -7.53 5.25 -8.08
CA ASP A 150 -6.73 4.18 -7.48
C ASP A 150 -6.21 3.30 -8.64
N ASP A 151 -5.49 2.22 -8.38
CA ASP A 151 -4.93 1.39 -9.46
C ASP A 151 -6.03 0.68 -10.27
N ASP A 152 -7.18 0.31 -9.66
CA ASP A 152 -8.32 -0.31 -10.37
C ASP A 152 -9.01 0.70 -11.29
N GLY A 153 -9.25 1.92 -10.81
CA GLY A 153 -9.84 3.00 -11.60
C GLY A 153 -8.93 3.46 -12.73
N ALA A 154 -7.63 3.55 -12.49
CA ALA A 154 -6.67 3.86 -13.56
C ALA A 154 -6.66 2.78 -14.64
N LEU A 155 -6.75 1.51 -14.26
CA LEU A 155 -6.81 0.40 -15.21
C LEU A 155 -8.07 0.50 -16.09
N ALA A 156 -9.24 0.75 -15.50
CA ALA A 156 -10.48 0.93 -16.24
C ALA A 156 -10.40 2.08 -17.27
N GLU A 157 -9.85 3.22 -16.88
CA GLU A 157 -9.66 4.37 -17.79
C GLU A 157 -8.69 4.05 -18.93
N MET A 158 -7.61 3.31 -18.65
CA MET A 158 -6.66 2.88 -19.68
C MET A 158 -7.30 1.89 -20.68
N GLU A 159 -8.12 0.97 -20.20
CA GLU A 159 -8.86 0.03 -21.04
C GLU A 159 -9.88 0.74 -21.95
N ASP A 160 -10.57 1.76 -21.44
CA ASP A 160 -11.50 2.57 -22.23
C ASP A 160 -10.78 3.40 -23.31
N MET A 161 -9.61 3.96 -22.99
CA MET A 161 -8.77 4.67 -23.97
C MET A 161 -8.27 3.74 -25.08
N ASP A 162 -7.79 2.54 -24.73
CA ASP A 162 -7.33 1.55 -25.70
C ASP A 162 -8.48 1.12 -26.63
N GLN A 163 -9.69 0.91 -26.09
CA GLN A 163 -10.89 0.60 -26.89
C GLN A 163 -11.26 1.73 -27.86
N LEU A 164 -11.21 2.99 -27.40
CA LEU A 164 -11.52 4.15 -28.25
C LEU A 164 -10.51 4.30 -29.39
N MET A 165 -9.23 4.05 -29.13
CA MET A 165 -8.18 4.06 -30.16
C MET A 165 -8.38 2.94 -31.19
N ILE A 166 -8.78 1.75 -30.76
CA ILE A 166 -9.12 0.65 -31.67
C ILE A 166 -10.32 1.02 -32.54
N TRP A 167 -11.35 1.65 -31.97
CA TRP A 167 -12.51 2.09 -32.73
C TRP A 167 -12.14 3.13 -33.78
N LEU A 168 -11.40 4.19 -33.40
CA LEU A 168 -10.94 5.23 -34.33
C LEU A 168 -10.04 4.69 -35.45
N ALA A 169 -9.19 3.69 -35.16
CA ALA A 169 -8.32 3.08 -36.16
C ALA A 169 -9.06 2.15 -37.15
N ASN A 170 -10.25 1.66 -36.77
CA ASN A 170 -11.07 0.80 -37.63
C ASN A 170 -12.07 1.59 -38.50
N ASP A 171 -12.40 2.82 -38.14
CA ASP A 171 -13.26 3.71 -38.95
C ASP A 171 -12.56 4.23 -40.23
N ASP A 172 -11.23 4.10 -40.34
CA ASP A 172 -10.45 4.47 -41.54
C ASP A 172 -10.52 3.42 -42.70
N PHE A 173 -11.35 2.38 -42.59
CA PHE A 173 -11.46 1.29 -43.60
C PHE A 173 -12.81 1.18 -44.31
N GLU A 174 -13.71 2.17 -44.18
CA GLU A 174 -14.95 2.25 -44.98
C GLU A 174 -14.92 3.45 -45.96
N GLU A 175 -14.15 3.34 -47.05
CA GLU A 175 -14.37 4.07 -48.32
C GLU A 175 -14.48 3.11 -49.52
#